data_AF-A0A7W0J8W9-F1
#
_entry.id   AF-A0A7W0J8W9-F1
#
_cell.length_a   1.000
_cell.length_b   1.000
_cell.length_c   1.000
_cell.angle_alpha   90.00
_cell.angle_beta   90.00
_cell.angle_gamma   90.00
#
_symmetry.space_group_name_H-M   'P 1'
#
loop_
_entity.id
_entity.type
_entity.pdbx_description
1 polymer ?
#
loop_
_entity_poly.entity_id
_entity_poly.type
_entity_poly.pdbx_seq_one_letter_code
_entity_poly.pdbx_strand_id
1 'polypeptide(L)'
;MNNSFNLTDPKQKGQATLELALVLPIFLILLFGVFEIAFIFFYNVSVANASREAARYAATSGCPASTVCADADVQYYQDCAGIKNRAISKAPGIGLLEADIVISYDHGPNDSGVISPIADICSTTTPNLATGDRVKVTVTKQFTLIVPIPGLKNFPIVSTTYRTYLGKVQ
;
A
#
# COMPACT_ATOMS: atom_id res chain seq x y z
N MET A 1 67.15 -36.76 -29.90
CA MET A 1 65.78 -36.42 -30.32
C MET A 1 64.88 -36.61 -29.11
N ASN A 2 64.47 -35.54 -28.43
CA ASN A 2 63.44 -35.59 -27.38
C ASN A 2 62.72 -34.25 -27.38
N ASN A 3 61.49 -34.24 -27.89
CA ASN A 3 60.61 -33.08 -27.87
C ASN A 3 59.80 -33.08 -26.57
N SER A 4 60.04 -32.11 -25.71
CA SER A 4 59.18 -31.78 -24.57
C SER A 4 58.04 -30.89 -25.05
N PHE A 5 56.86 -31.48 -25.28
CA PHE A 5 55.63 -30.73 -25.57
C PHE A 5 55.05 -30.18 -24.26
N ASN A 6 55.17 -28.86 -24.06
CA ASN A 6 54.45 -28.11 -23.04
C ASN A 6 52.96 -28.00 -23.43
N LEU A 7 52.07 -28.69 -22.71
CA LEU A 7 50.62 -28.57 -22.84
C LEU A 7 50.09 -27.63 -21.75
N THR A 8 50.18 -26.32 -21.97
CA THR A 8 49.23 -25.39 -21.32
C THR A 8 48.21 -25.03 -22.38
N ASP A 9 47.13 -25.80 -22.45
CA ASP A 9 46.08 -25.63 -23.45
C ASP A 9 45.20 -24.42 -23.07
N PRO A 10 45.29 -23.28 -23.79
CA PRO A 10 44.51 -22.08 -23.47
C PRO A 10 43.00 -22.28 -23.71
N LYS A 11 42.59 -23.37 -24.37
CA LYS A 11 41.20 -23.62 -24.75
C LYS A 11 40.22 -23.79 -23.59
N GLN A 12 40.65 -24.34 -22.45
CA GLN A 12 39.74 -24.59 -21.32
C GLN A 12 39.27 -23.29 -20.62
N LYS A 13 40.05 -22.21 -20.70
CA LYS A 13 39.72 -20.96 -20.00
C LYS A 13 38.56 -20.18 -20.63
N GLY A 14 38.32 -20.33 -21.94
CA GLY A 14 37.23 -19.64 -22.65
C GLY A 14 35.89 -20.39 -22.64
N GLN A 15 35.91 -21.70 -22.38
CA GLN A 15 34.71 -22.53 -22.39
C GLN A 15 33.81 -22.23 -21.19
N ALA A 16 34.38 -22.14 -19.98
CA ALA A 16 33.61 -21.85 -18.76
C ALA A 16 32.91 -20.47 -18.82
N THR A 17 33.54 -19.47 -19.44
CA THR A 17 32.92 -18.15 -19.63
C THR A 17 31.76 -18.19 -20.63
N LEU A 18 31.84 -19.05 -21.65
CA LEU A 18 30.77 -19.25 -22.64
C LEU A 18 29.57 -19.99 -22.03
N GLU A 19 29.82 -21.02 -21.22
CA GLU A 19 28.77 -21.74 -20.51
C GLU A 19 28.00 -20.82 -19.54
N LEU A 20 28.73 -19.98 -18.80
CA LEU A 20 28.10 -18.97 -17.94
C LEU A 20 27.30 -17.94 -18.73
N ALA A 21 27.82 -17.46 -19.86
CA ALA A 21 27.12 -16.48 -20.70
C ALA A 21 25.79 -17.00 -21.26
N LEU A 22 25.68 -18.31 -21.48
CA LEU A 22 24.44 -18.95 -21.95
C LEU A 22 23.41 -19.18 -20.82
N VAL A 23 23.85 -19.50 -19.62
CA VAL A 23 22.94 -19.75 -18.47
C VAL A 23 22.48 -18.45 -17.82
N LEU A 24 23.33 -17.42 -17.81
CA LEU A 24 23.06 -16.12 -17.21
C LEU A 24 21.71 -15.49 -17.65
N PRO A 25 21.34 -15.39 -18.94
CA PRO A 25 20.08 -14.76 -19.33
C PRO A 25 18.85 -15.49 -18.78
N ILE A 26 18.87 -16.83 -18.76
CA ILE A 26 17.76 -17.63 -18.20
C ILE A 26 17.66 -17.41 -16.69
N PHE A 27 18.81 -17.42 -16.01
CA PHE A 27 18.88 -17.16 -14.58
C PHE A 27 18.36 -15.76 -14.22
N LEU A 28 18.73 -14.73 -14.99
CA LEU A 28 18.27 -13.36 -14.77
C LEU A 28 16.76 -13.20 -14.98
N ILE A 29 16.19 -13.84 -16.02
CA ILE A 29 14.73 -13.82 -16.25
C ILE A 29 13.99 -14.43 -15.05
N LEU A 30 14.47 -15.57 -14.55
CA LEU A 30 13.86 -16.22 -13.38
C LEU A 30 13.99 -15.35 -12.12
N LEU A 31 15.16 -14.75 -11.91
CA LEU A 31 15.43 -13.87 -10.77
C LEU A 31 14.53 -12.63 -10.78
N PHE A 32 14.43 -11.94 -11.92
CA PHE A 32 13.52 -10.79 -12.04
C PHE A 32 12.07 -11.20 -11.92
N GLY A 33 11.66 -12.35 -12.45
CA GLY A 33 10.31 -12.87 -12.27
C GLY A 33 9.94 -13.05 -10.79
N VAL A 34 10.85 -13.58 -9.97
CA VAL A 34 10.65 -13.70 -8.52
C VAL A 34 10.57 -12.32 -7.85
N PHE A 35 11.44 -11.38 -8.23
CA PHE A 35 11.42 -10.03 -7.67
C PHE A 35 10.14 -9.28 -7.99
N GLU A 36 9.62 -9.37 -9.23
CA GLU A 36 8.36 -8.73 -9.62
C GLU A 36 7.19 -9.22 -8.77
N ILE A 37 7.07 -10.55 -8.60
CA ILE A 37 6.02 -11.15 -7.77
C ILE A 37 6.16 -10.68 -6.32
N ALA A 38 7.37 -10.71 -5.77
CA ALA A 38 7.64 -10.21 -4.42
C ALA A 38 7.25 -8.74 -4.25
N PHE A 39 7.51 -7.90 -5.26
CA PHE A 39 7.15 -6.48 -5.25
C PHE A 39 5.63 -6.27 -5.30
N ILE A 40 4.91 -7.04 -6.12
CA ILE A 40 3.44 -7.00 -6.15
C ILE A 40 2.87 -7.33 -4.77
N PHE A 41 3.37 -8.39 -4.12
CA PHE A 41 2.95 -8.73 -2.76
C PHE A 41 3.29 -7.64 -1.74
N PHE A 42 4.47 -7.05 -1.84
CA PHE A 42 4.88 -5.93 -0.99
C PHE A 42 3.92 -4.74 -1.11
N TYR A 43 3.49 -4.38 -2.32
CA TYR A 43 2.50 -3.33 -2.53
C TYR A 43 1.14 -3.69 -1.92
N ASN A 44 0.66 -4.92 -2.11
CA ASN A 44 -0.61 -5.38 -1.55
C ASN A 44 -0.63 -5.26 -0.02
N VAL A 45 0.44 -5.73 0.65
CA VAL A 45 0.56 -5.65 2.11
C VAL A 45 0.66 -4.19 2.57
N SER A 46 1.43 -3.37 1.85
CA SER A 46 1.63 -1.96 2.21
C SER A 46 0.33 -1.14 2.09
N VAL A 47 -0.39 -1.29 0.98
CA VAL A 47 -1.68 -0.62 0.74
C VAL A 47 -2.75 -1.10 1.73
N ALA A 48 -2.76 -2.41 2.05
CA ALA A 48 -3.64 -2.95 3.08
C ALA A 48 -3.35 -2.36 4.46
N ASN A 49 -2.08 -2.32 4.88
CA ASN A 49 -1.67 -1.75 6.15
C ASN A 49 -1.98 -0.25 6.25
N ALA A 50 -1.73 0.52 5.20
CA ALA A 50 -2.09 1.93 5.14
C ALA A 50 -3.59 2.16 5.35
N SER A 51 -4.44 1.44 4.60
CA SER A 51 -5.90 1.57 4.72
C SER A 51 -6.40 1.20 6.12
N ARG A 52 -5.83 0.15 6.73
CA ARG A 52 -6.22 -0.33 8.06
C ARG A 52 -5.83 0.63 9.17
N GLU A 53 -4.61 1.17 9.12
CA GLU A 53 -4.17 2.10 10.15
C GLU A 53 -4.89 3.44 10.04
N ALA A 54 -5.08 3.95 8.83
CA ALA A 54 -5.83 5.18 8.62
C ALA A 54 -7.27 5.04 9.11
N ALA A 55 -7.96 3.93 8.80
CA ALA A 55 -9.30 3.68 9.30
C ALA A 55 -9.33 3.52 10.85
N ARG A 56 -8.30 2.90 11.43
CA ARG A 56 -8.17 2.77 12.91
C ARG A 56 -7.96 4.13 13.57
N TYR A 57 -7.12 4.97 12.99
CA TYR A 57 -6.90 6.32 13.46
C TYR A 57 -8.20 7.13 13.41
N ALA A 58 -8.89 7.11 12.27
CA ALA A 58 -10.16 7.83 12.10
C ALA A 58 -11.24 7.37 13.09
N ALA A 59 -11.35 6.07 13.35
CA ALA A 59 -12.34 5.51 14.28
C ALA A 59 -11.98 5.69 15.76
N THR A 60 -10.84 6.30 16.07
CA THR A 60 -10.45 6.58 17.46
C THR A 60 -11.40 7.63 18.05
N SER A 61 -11.94 7.37 19.22
CA SER A 61 -12.74 8.36 19.96
C SER A 61 -11.83 9.44 20.54
N GLY A 62 -12.17 10.70 20.35
CA GLY A 62 -11.45 11.83 20.92
C GLY A 62 -10.85 12.77 19.88
N CYS A 63 -9.92 13.59 20.33
CA CYS A 63 -9.35 14.70 19.57
C CYS A 63 -7.82 14.61 19.60
N PRO A 64 -7.13 14.81 18.47
CA PRO A 64 -5.66 14.74 18.43
C PRO A 64 -4.98 15.86 19.22
N ALA A 65 -5.63 17.01 19.40
CA ALA A 65 -5.03 18.20 19.98
C ALA A 65 -5.26 18.36 21.51
N SER A 66 -6.15 17.57 22.12
CA SER A 66 -6.52 17.71 23.53
C SER A 66 -6.84 16.36 24.15
N THR A 67 -6.57 16.21 25.46
CA THR A 67 -6.96 15.04 26.25
C THR A 67 -8.45 14.99 26.56
N VAL A 68 -9.13 16.14 26.54
CA VAL A 68 -10.58 16.27 26.70
C VAL A 68 -11.11 17.09 25.54
N CYS A 69 -11.98 16.48 24.73
CA CYS A 69 -12.57 17.15 23.58
C CYS A 69 -13.62 18.18 23.99
N ALA A 70 -13.40 19.44 23.62
CA ALA A 70 -14.47 20.42 23.54
C ALA A 70 -15.31 20.19 22.27
N ASP A 71 -16.52 20.76 22.21
CA ASP A 71 -17.39 20.65 21.02
C ASP A 71 -16.83 21.37 19.79
N ALA A 72 -15.91 22.32 19.99
CA ALA A 72 -15.21 23.02 18.91
C ALA A 72 -13.96 22.26 18.41
N ASP A 73 -13.53 21.20 19.11
CA ASP A 73 -12.32 20.48 18.74
C ASP A 73 -12.57 19.51 17.59
N VAL A 74 -11.62 19.50 16.66
CA VAL A 74 -11.57 18.54 15.54
C VAL A 74 -11.41 17.14 16.10
N GLN A 75 -12.37 16.27 15.82
CA GLN A 75 -12.31 14.86 16.21
C GLN A 75 -11.33 14.09 15.30
N TYR A 76 -10.83 12.94 15.74
CA TYR A 76 -9.94 12.10 14.91
C TYR A 76 -10.52 11.74 13.54
N TYR A 77 -11.83 11.52 13.47
CA TYR A 77 -12.51 11.23 12.20
C TYR A 77 -12.60 12.46 11.29
N GLN A 78 -12.46 13.68 11.81
CA GLN A 78 -12.45 14.95 11.06
C GLN A 78 -11.02 15.38 10.68
N ASP A 79 -10.01 14.84 11.36
CA ASP A 79 -8.59 15.12 11.08
C ASP A 79 -8.10 14.37 9.83
N CYS A 80 -8.49 14.85 8.66
CA CYS A 80 -8.13 14.26 7.38
C CYS A 80 -6.64 14.28 7.09
N ALA A 81 -5.94 15.33 7.54
CA ALA A 81 -4.49 15.40 7.44
C ALA A 81 -3.85 14.29 8.30
N GLY A 82 -4.30 14.13 9.55
CA GLY A 82 -3.89 13.05 10.43
C GLY A 82 -4.14 11.67 9.83
N ILE A 83 -5.35 11.41 9.32
CA ILE A 83 -5.72 10.13 8.70
C ILE A 83 -4.80 9.81 7.51
N LYS A 84 -4.59 10.77 6.61
CA LYS A 84 -3.70 10.61 5.44
C LYS A 84 -2.25 10.38 5.87
N ASN A 85 -1.75 11.18 6.80
CA ASN A 85 -0.39 11.04 7.33
C ASN A 85 -0.17 9.68 8.00
N ARG A 86 -1.17 9.15 8.72
CA ARG A 86 -1.13 7.79 9.25
C ARG A 86 -1.03 6.75 8.15
N ALA A 87 -1.86 6.83 7.11
CA ALA A 87 -1.75 5.92 5.96
C ALA A 87 -0.35 5.95 5.33
N ILE A 88 0.18 7.14 5.03
CA ILE A 88 1.49 7.33 4.39
C ILE A 88 2.61 6.75 5.27
N SER A 89 2.61 7.05 6.57
CA SER A 89 3.63 6.54 7.50
C SER A 89 3.64 5.03 7.69
N LYS A 90 2.53 4.33 7.37
CA LYS A 90 2.41 2.87 7.48
C LYS A 90 2.61 2.10 6.18
N ALA A 91 2.92 2.79 5.10
CA ALA A 91 3.29 2.19 3.82
C ALA A 91 4.62 2.75 3.29
N PRO A 92 5.75 2.59 4.03
CA PRO A 92 7.05 3.03 3.56
C PRO A 92 7.45 2.27 2.30
N GLY A 93 8.20 2.92 1.40
CA GLY A 93 8.81 2.29 0.23
C GLY A 93 7.92 2.21 -1.03
N ILE A 94 6.60 2.39 -0.94
CA ILE A 94 5.72 2.44 -2.12
C ILE A 94 5.42 3.86 -2.63
N GLY A 95 5.96 4.89 -1.96
CA GLY A 95 5.78 6.29 -2.34
C GLY A 95 4.31 6.72 -2.34
N LEU A 96 3.55 6.35 -1.30
CA LEU A 96 2.13 6.69 -1.19
C LEU A 96 1.96 8.21 -1.02
N LEU A 97 1.06 8.80 -1.81
CA LEU A 97 0.75 10.24 -1.76
C LEU A 97 -0.65 10.47 -1.17
N GLU A 98 -0.95 11.71 -0.78
CA GLU A 98 -2.28 12.04 -0.29
C GLU A 98 -3.39 11.82 -1.32
N ALA A 99 -3.09 11.98 -2.61
CA ALA A 99 -4.03 11.74 -3.70
C ALA A 99 -4.38 10.25 -3.88
N ASP A 100 -3.55 9.36 -3.35
CA ASP A 100 -3.76 7.91 -3.38
C ASP A 100 -4.76 7.46 -2.29
N ILE A 101 -5.22 8.37 -1.42
CA ILE A 101 -6.02 8.09 -0.23
C ILE A 101 -7.35 8.82 -0.32
N VAL A 102 -8.44 8.05 -0.37
CA VAL A 102 -9.82 8.54 -0.35
C VAL A 102 -10.47 8.12 0.96
N ILE A 103 -10.98 9.10 1.70
CA ILE A 103 -11.70 8.91 2.96
C ILE A 103 -13.17 9.23 2.67
N SER A 104 -14.06 8.39 3.17
CA SER A 104 -15.51 8.54 3.03
C SER A 104 -16.22 7.93 4.24
N TYR A 105 -17.50 8.23 4.41
CA TYR A 105 -18.26 7.82 5.58
C TYR A 105 -19.65 7.30 5.17
N ASP A 106 -20.18 6.35 5.94
CA ASP A 106 -21.52 5.79 5.72
C ASP A 106 -22.19 5.40 7.05
N HIS A 107 -23.51 5.28 7.06
CA HIS A 107 -24.29 4.96 8.27
C HIS A 107 -24.26 3.47 8.66
N GLY A 108 -23.43 2.66 8.01
CA GLY A 108 -23.56 1.21 8.09
C GLY A 108 -24.73 0.65 7.28
N PRO A 109 -24.87 -0.68 7.24
CA PRO A 109 -26.05 -1.33 6.68
C PRO A 109 -27.22 -1.16 7.65
N ASN A 110 -28.38 -0.71 7.16
CA ASN A 110 -29.62 -0.76 7.92
C ASN A 110 -30.18 -2.20 8.00
N ASP A 111 -31.36 -2.37 8.62
CA ASP A 111 -32.03 -3.68 8.75
C ASP A 111 -32.33 -4.38 7.40
N SER A 112 -32.31 -3.62 6.30
CA SER A 112 -32.47 -4.14 4.93
C SER A 112 -31.14 -4.30 4.17
N GLY A 113 -30.00 -4.10 4.84
CA GLY A 113 -28.66 -4.17 4.26
C GLY A 113 -28.28 -2.99 3.37
N VAL A 114 -29.10 -1.94 3.30
CA VAL A 114 -28.82 -0.74 2.49
C VAL A 114 -27.83 0.16 3.23
N ILE A 115 -26.82 0.63 2.50
CA ILE A 115 -25.79 1.54 3.01
C ILE A 115 -26.06 2.94 2.48
N SER A 116 -26.32 3.88 3.39
CA SER A 116 -26.52 5.29 3.06
C SER A 116 -25.21 6.07 3.24
N PRO A 117 -24.62 6.62 2.16
CA PRO A 117 -23.42 7.44 2.26
C PRO A 117 -23.72 8.72 3.04
N ILE A 118 -22.75 9.15 3.85
CA ILE A 118 -22.76 10.49 4.44
C ILE A 118 -22.17 11.44 3.40
N ALA A 119 -22.81 12.59 3.18
CA ALA A 119 -22.35 13.59 2.22
C ALA A 119 -20.91 14.01 2.58
N ASP A 120 -19.98 13.47 1.82
CA ASP A 120 -18.57 13.43 2.13
C ASP A 120 -17.98 14.83 2.06
N ILE A 121 -17.37 15.26 3.16
CA ILE A 121 -16.37 16.31 3.13
C ILE A 121 -15.44 15.98 4.26
N CYS A 122 -14.23 15.57 3.89
CA CYS A 122 -13.10 15.51 4.79
C CYS A 122 -12.81 16.94 5.28
N SER A 123 -13.55 17.37 6.31
CA SER A 123 -13.63 18.76 6.78
C SER A 123 -13.55 18.79 8.30
N THR A 124 -13.14 19.94 8.84
CA THR A 124 -13.03 20.14 10.28
C THR A 124 -14.37 20.33 10.97
N THR A 125 -15.46 20.53 10.21
CA THR A 125 -16.82 20.77 10.74
C THR A 125 -17.81 19.67 10.39
N THR A 126 -17.48 18.82 9.41
CA THR A 126 -18.31 17.75 8.85
C THR A 126 -17.38 16.62 8.40
N PRO A 127 -17.82 15.34 8.43
CA PRO A 127 -19.12 14.86 8.86
C PRO A 127 -19.35 15.01 10.37
N ASN A 128 -20.58 14.78 10.84
CA ASN A 128 -20.86 14.49 12.25
C ASN A 128 -21.28 13.02 12.31
N LEU A 129 -20.48 12.17 12.94
CA LEU A 129 -20.72 10.74 13.00
C LEU A 129 -21.52 10.41 14.26
N ALA A 130 -22.60 9.67 14.08
CA ALA A 130 -23.31 9.01 15.17
C ALA A 130 -22.63 7.68 15.52
N THR A 131 -22.87 7.18 16.73
CA THR A 131 -22.44 5.83 17.13
C THR A 131 -23.06 4.81 16.17
N GLY A 132 -22.21 3.97 15.56
CA GLY A 132 -22.64 2.98 14.56
C GLY A 132 -22.28 3.34 13.12
N ASP A 133 -22.01 4.62 12.83
CA ASP A 133 -21.51 5.04 11.52
C ASP A 133 -20.11 4.45 11.27
N ARG A 134 -19.74 4.32 10.00
CA ARG A 134 -18.49 3.72 9.56
C ARG A 134 -17.65 4.70 8.78
N VAL A 135 -16.36 4.72 9.09
CA VAL A 135 -15.33 5.33 8.27
C VAL A 135 -14.85 4.30 7.25
N LYS A 136 -14.86 4.69 5.97
CA LYS A 136 -14.34 3.93 4.84
C LYS A 136 -13.10 4.62 4.29
N VAL A 137 -11.94 4.00 4.48
CA VAL A 137 -10.67 4.47 3.90
C VAL A 137 -10.29 3.57 2.74
N THR A 138 -10.16 4.16 1.56
CA THR A 138 -9.69 3.49 0.34
C THR A 138 -8.32 4.03 -0.03
N VAL A 139 -7.35 3.13 -0.17
CA VAL A 139 -5.99 3.45 -0.59
C VAL A 139 -5.74 2.78 -1.94
N THR A 140 -5.30 3.55 -2.92
CA THR A 140 -5.08 3.09 -4.29
C THR A 140 -3.68 3.49 -4.74
N LYS A 141 -2.82 2.51 -5.06
CA LYS A 141 -1.49 2.76 -5.62
C LYS A 141 -1.36 2.12 -6.98
N GLN A 142 -0.89 2.89 -7.97
CA GLN A 142 -0.54 2.35 -9.28
C GLN A 142 0.74 1.53 -9.18
N PHE A 143 0.65 0.24 -9.49
CA PHE A 143 1.82 -0.63 -9.58
C PHE A 143 2.49 -0.46 -10.95
N THR A 144 3.81 -0.28 -10.92
CA THR A 144 4.66 -0.22 -12.12
C THR A 144 5.64 -1.37 -12.07
N LEU A 145 5.72 -2.14 -13.15
CA LEU A 145 6.71 -3.21 -13.29
C LEU A 145 8.12 -2.62 -13.31
N ILE A 146 9.07 -3.30 -12.66
CA ILE A 146 10.50 -2.92 -12.69
C ILE A 146 11.05 -3.24 -14.08
N VAL A 147 10.70 -4.40 -14.62
CA VAL A 147 11.00 -4.84 -15.97
C VAL A 147 9.83 -4.43 -16.88
N PRO A 148 10.03 -3.49 -17.81
CA PRO A 148 8.98 -3.10 -18.75
C PRO A 148 8.75 -4.24 -19.76
N ILE A 149 7.77 -5.09 -19.48
CA ILE A 149 7.36 -6.17 -20.36
C ILE A 149 6.39 -5.61 -21.41
N PRO A 150 6.69 -5.70 -22.72
CA PRO A 150 5.79 -5.24 -23.77
C PRO A 150 4.40 -5.87 -23.64
N GLY A 151 3.36 -5.02 -23.65
CA GLY A 151 1.96 -5.46 -23.57
C GLY A 151 1.38 -5.51 -22.15
N LEU A 152 2.20 -5.45 -21.09
CA LEU A 152 1.70 -5.29 -19.72
C LEU A 152 1.59 -3.80 -19.37
N LYS A 153 0.41 -3.40 -18.90
CA LYS A 153 0.13 -2.04 -18.43
C LYS A 153 0.15 -1.98 -16.92
N ASN A 154 0.46 -0.79 -16.38
CA ASN A 154 0.32 -0.49 -14.95
C ASN A 154 -1.12 -0.76 -14.51
N PHE A 155 -1.29 -1.31 -13.32
CA PHE A 155 -2.60 -1.63 -12.76
C PHE A 155 -2.72 -1.08 -11.33
N PRO A 156 -3.93 -0.69 -10.91
CA PRO A 156 -4.16 -0.23 -9.55
C PRO A 156 -4.13 -1.40 -8.56
N ILE A 157 -3.44 -1.21 -7.45
CA ILE A 157 -3.58 -2.03 -6.24
C ILE A 157 -4.40 -1.21 -5.26
N VAL A 158 -5.57 -1.74 -4.89
CA VAL A 158 -6.57 -1.04 -4.07
C VAL A 158 -6.84 -1.85 -2.80
N SER A 159 -6.88 -1.17 -1.66
CA SER A 159 -7.41 -1.72 -0.41
C SER A 159 -8.39 -0.75 0.21
N THR A 160 -9.56 -1.28 0.60
CA THR A 160 -10.57 -0.53 1.35
C THR A 160 -10.76 -1.16 2.71
N THR A 161 -10.67 -0.35 3.76
CA THR A 161 -10.96 -0.77 5.14
C THR A 161 -12.12 0.05 5.70
N TYR A 162 -13.02 -0.64 6.41
CA TYR A 162 -14.13 -0.05 7.15
C TYR A 162 -13.88 -0.17 8.65
N ARG A 163 -14.19 0.89 9.40
CA ARG A 163 -14.20 0.88 10.87
C ARG A 163 -15.40 1.63 11.42
N THR A 164 -16.10 1.02 12.35
CA THR A 164 -17.25 1.63 13.04
C THR A 164 -16.76 2.64 14.07
N TYR A 165 -17.36 3.81 14.09
CA TYR A 165 -17.20 4.83 15.11
C TYR A 165 -18.10 4.52 16.30
N LEU A 166 -17.51 4.48 17.50
CA LEU A 166 -18.21 4.06 18.73
C LEU A 166 -18.80 5.23 19.52
N GLY A 167 -18.67 6.47 19.05
CA GLY A 167 -19.13 7.66 19.76
C GLY A 167 -18.08 8.24 20.72
N LYS A 168 -18.46 9.35 21.37
CA LYS A 168 -17.68 9.96 22.45
C LYS A 168 -17.85 9.12 23.72
N VAL A 169 -16.74 8.75 24.37
CA VAL A 169 -16.78 8.21 25.73
C VAL A 169 -16.88 9.41 26.66
N GLN A 170 -18.00 9.55 27.37
CA GLN A 170 -18.22 10.61 28.36
C GLN A 170 -17.43 10.36 29.64
#